data_AF-A0A086TES7-F1
#
_entry.id   AF-A0A086TES7-F1
#
_cell.length_a   1.000
_cell.length_b   1.000
_cell.length_c   1.000
_cell.angle_alpha   90.00
_cell.angle_beta   90.00
_cell.angle_gamma   90.00
#
_symmetry.space_group_name_H-M   'P 1'
#
loop_
_entity.id
_entity.type
_entity.pdbx_description
1 polymer ?
#
loop_
_entity_poly.entity_id
_entity_poly.type
_entity_poly.pdbx_seq_one_letter_code
_entity_poly.pdbx_strand_id
1 'polypeptide(L)'
;MELTAAASFASAWGTPTAAAAIILTAVVLGLTSAAAIQWPPRRERVLPNPLKTGLISRLPDGEELGSLVYQPDQFPGARDVETPYGSMRVYEFGPEDGHKVLLIHGISTSCVTLGRLAHGLVDRGCRVMLFDLFGRGFSDGVADLPHDARLYISQILLALASSPLPWTGSAPGLRVVGYSLGGGIAVHLANILPHLVSSLVLLAPAGLIRPETFGAVSRFIFSSGFVPERLVAVLTRRRLRQPIASSRRQRRAAAASPDAVGAAAAIAAEASDPPPGETASPLERRVLLYVQWMAEHHAGFVPAFMSCIRHAPLTGQHESWAKLAGRRAGSTVVMLAEADEIIDAEEYTREALPLVGGEDRVVWTVLPGGHDFVMTHAEDILRVLDGAWSVNA
;
A
#
# COMPACT_ATOMS: atom_id res chain seq x y z
N MET A 1 -22.39 -85.63 26.10
CA MET A 1 -21.86 -85.78 24.73
C MET A 1 -22.20 -84.49 24.00
N GLU A 2 -21.19 -83.86 23.44
CA GLU A 2 -21.02 -82.42 23.24
C GLU A 2 -22.13 -81.70 22.47
N LEU A 3 -22.45 -80.50 22.96
CA LEU A 3 -23.29 -79.49 22.32
C LEU A 3 -22.58 -78.15 22.51
N THR A 4 -21.53 -77.89 21.73
CA THR A 4 -20.85 -76.59 21.67
C THR A 4 -20.04 -76.46 20.39
N ALA A 5 -20.42 -75.51 19.53
CA ALA A 5 -19.57 -74.62 18.72
C ALA A 5 -20.20 -74.28 17.36
N ALA A 6 -21.26 -73.47 17.40
CA ALA A 6 -21.64 -72.62 16.27
C ALA A 6 -22.01 -71.24 16.82
N ALA A 7 -21.00 -70.49 17.24
CA ALA A 7 -21.14 -69.08 17.60
C ALA A 7 -19.97 -68.31 16.99
N SER A 8 -20.25 -67.57 15.93
CA SER A 8 -19.77 -66.20 15.71
C SER A 8 -19.95 -65.85 14.24
N PHE A 9 -21.09 -65.25 13.88
CA PHE A 9 -21.21 -64.32 12.74
C PHE A 9 -22.51 -63.51 12.90
N ALA A 10 -22.55 -62.70 13.95
CA ALA A 10 -23.40 -61.51 14.06
C ALA A 10 -22.44 -60.43 14.59
N SER A 11 -22.32 -59.21 14.08
CA SER A 11 -23.18 -58.40 13.24
C SER A 11 -22.28 -57.30 12.63
N ALA A 12 -22.34 -57.07 11.32
CA ALA A 12 -21.57 -56.02 10.66
C ALA A 12 -22.40 -55.25 9.62
N TRP A 13 -23.70 -55.08 9.91
CA TRP A 13 -24.58 -54.24 9.11
C TRP A 13 -25.10 -53.16 10.05
N GLY A 14 -24.44 -52.01 10.02
CA GLY A 14 -24.94 -50.81 10.68
C GLY A 14 -26.37 -50.53 10.24
N THR A 15 -27.19 -50.03 11.16
CA THR A 15 -28.62 -49.80 10.92
C THR A 15 -28.84 -48.99 9.64
N PRO A 16 -29.82 -49.35 8.78
CA PRO A 16 -30.05 -48.71 7.48
C PRO A 16 -30.27 -47.19 7.56
N THR A 17 -30.61 -46.69 8.76
CA THR A 17 -30.73 -45.26 9.09
C THR A 17 -29.39 -44.51 9.04
N ALA A 18 -28.27 -45.13 9.42
CA ALA A 18 -26.96 -44.48 9.43
C ALA A 18 -26.40 -44.30 8.00
N ALA A 19 -26.54 -45.33 7.17
CA ALA A 19 -26.14 -45.26 5.76
C ALA A 19 -26.98 -44.22 4.98
N ALA A 20 -28.30 -44.19 5.23
CA ALA A 20 -29.17 -43.18 4.63
C ALA A 20 -28.82 -41.74 5.07
N ALA A 21 -28.47 -41.54 6.35
CA ALA A 21 -28.05 -40.23 6.86
C ALA A 21 -26.72 -39.77 6.23
N ILE A 22 -25.76 -40.68 6.04
CA ILE A 22 -24.48 -40.37 5.40
C ILE A 22 -24.69 -39.99 3.92
N ILE A 23 -25.51 -40.75 3.18
CA ILE A 23 -25.82 -40.47 1.78
C ILE A 23 -26.55 -39.13 1.66
N LEU A 24 -27.54 -38.87 2.50
CA LEU A 24 -28.27 -37.60 2.49
C LEU A 24 -27.34 -36.42 2.81
N THR A 25 -26.45 -36.58 3.79
CA THR A 25 -25.45 -35.56 4.13
C THR A 25 -24.51 -35.29 2.96
N ALA A 26 -23.99 -36.34 2.30
CA ALA A 26 -23.11 -36.21 1.15
C ALA A 26 -23.81 -35.57 -0.05
N VAL A 27 -25.09 -35.89 -0.30
CA VAL A 27 -25.91 -35.28 -1.35
C VAL A 27 -26.17 -33.81 -1.06
N VAL A 28 -26.54 -33.47 0.18
CA VAL A 28 -26.73 -32.07 0.60
C VAL A 28 -25.42 -31.30 0.50
N LEU A 29 -24.29 -31.87 0.94
CA LEU A 29 -22.98 -31.24 0.83
C LEU A 29 -22.56 -31.06 -0.64
N GLY A 30 -22.82 -32.06 -1.49
CA GLY A 30 -22.57 -31.99 -2.93
C GLY A 30 -23.43 -30.93 -3.63
N LEU A 31 -24.73 -30.87 -3.31
CA LEU A 31 -25.66 -29.88 -3.88
C LEU A 31 -25.36 -28.47 -3.40
N THR A 32 -25.05 -28.28 -2.11
CA THR A 32 -24.63 -26.97 -1.57
C THR A 32 -23.28 -26.53 -2.15
N SER A 33 -22.34 -27.45 -2.36
CA SER A 33 -21.06 -27.15 -3.02
C SER A 33 -21.26 -26.80 -4.50
N ALA A 34 -22.08 -27.56 -5.23
CA ALA A 34 -22.42 -27.27 -6.62
C ALA A 34 -23.18 -25.94 -6.77
N ALA A 35 -24.11 -25.65 -5.86
CA ALA A 35 -24.83 -24.37 -5.81
C ALA A 35 -23.89 -23.22 -5.45
N ALA A 36 -22.93 -23.40 -4.55
CA ALA A 36 -21.93 -22.38 -4.22
C ALA A 36 -20.93 -22.13 -5.37
N ILE A 37 -20.66 -23.15 -6.21
CA ILE A 37 -19.83 -23.03 -7.42
C ILE A 37 -20.61 -22.35 -8.55
N GLN A 38 -21.89 -22.70 -8.74
CA GLN A 38 -22.74 -22.12 -9.79
C GLN A 38 -23.24 -20.72 -9.43
N TRP A 39 -23.43 -20.45 -8.14
CA TRP A 39 -23.90 -19.18 -7.59
C TRP A 39 -22.96 -18.72 -6.48
N PRO A 40 -21.71 -18.34 -6.82
CA PRO A 40 -20.81 -17.78 -5.83
C PRO A 40 -21.51 -16.55 -5.20
N PRO A 41 -21.42 -16.37 -3.87
CA PRO A 41 -21.98 -15.19 -3.24
C PRO A 41 -21.43 -13.96 -3.97
N ARG A 42 -22.32 -13.02 -4.34
CA ARG A 42 -21.91 -11.75 -4.97
C ARG A 42 -20.87 -11.11 -4.05
N ARG A 43 -19.59 -11.22 -4.38
CA ARG A 43 -18.54 -10.47 -3.70
C ARG A 43 -18.84 -9.00 -3.96
N GLU A 44 -18.92 -8.23 -2.88
CA GLU A 44 -18.91 -6.78 -2.99
C GLU A 44 -17.69 -6.39 -3.83
N ARG A 45 -17.90 -5.66 -4.92
CA ARG A 45 -16.81 -5.18 -5.78
C ARG A 45 -16.13 -3.96 -5.18
N VAL A 46 -16.92 -3.15 -4.47
CA VAL A 46 -16.51 -1.91 -3.83
C VAL A 46 -16.68 -2.05 -2.32
N LEU A 47 -15.61 -1.81 -1.58
CA LEU A 47 -15.60 -1.77 -0.12
C LEU A 47 -15.68 -0.30 0.32
N PRO A 48 -16.73 0.12 1.03
CA PRO A 48 -16.96 1.54 1.31
C PRO A 48 -15.85 2.13 2.19
N ASN A 49 -15.46 3.36 1.85
CA ASN A 49 -14.59 4.20 2.66
C ASN A 49 -15.31 4.76 3.91
N PRO A 50 -14.59 5.31 4.89
CA PRO A 50 -15.16 5.78 6.15
C PRO A 50 -16.22 6.89 6.04
N LEU A 51 -16.25 7.67 4.97
CA LEU A 51 -17.29 8.69 4.73
C LEU A 51 -18.63 8.04 4.35
N LYS A 52 -18.58 6.95 3.57
CA LYS A 52 -19.78 6.26 3.07
C LYS A 52 -20.39 5.32 4.11
N THR A 53 -19.62 4.85 5.08
CA THR A 53 -20.15 3.99 6.16
C THR A 53 -20.97 4.77 7.21
N GLY A 54 -21.06 6.10 7.07
CA GLY A 54 -21.75 6.97 8.03
C GLY A 54 -21.09 6.97 9.40
N LEU A 55 -19.91 6.36 9.53
CA LEU A 55 -19.14 6.28 10.76
C LEU A 55 -18.80 7.69 11.23
N ILE A 56 -18.30 8.53 10.31
CA ILE A 56 -17.94 9.92 10.53
C ILE A 56 -19.13 10.76 11.04
N SER A 57 -20.35 10.43 10.62
CA SER A 57 -21.59 11.11 11.04
C SER A 57 -22.20 10.53 12.33
N ARG A 58 -21.67 9.42 12.85
CA ARG A 58 -22.23 8.65 13.99
C ARG A 58 -21.32 8.61 15.21
N LEU A 59 -20.09 9.12 15.13
CA LEU A 59 -19.23 9.24 16.31
C LEU A 59 -19.91 10.22 17.30
N PRO A 60 -20.12 9.82 18.57
CA PRO A 60 -20.70 10.71 19.57
C PRO A 60 -19.69 11.84 19.79
N ASP A 61 -20.15 13.07 19.56
CA ASP A 61 -19.35 14.29 19.54
C ASP A 61 -18.33 14.32 18.39
N GLY A 62 -18.34 15.38 17.57
CA GLY A 62 -17.38 15.60 16.48
C GLY A 62 -15.89 15.67 16.91
N GLU A 63 -15.58 15.36 18.18
CA GLU A 63 -14.24 15.30 18.78
C GLU A 63 -13.40 14.11 18.27
N GLU A 64 -14.00 12.94 17.96
CA GLU A 64 -13.19 11.80 17.49
C GLU A 64 -12.60 12.05 16.09
N LEU A 65 -13.33 12.67 15.15
CA LEU A 65 -12.71 13.12 13.90
C LEU A 65 -11.75 14.27 14.14
N GLY A 66 -12.12 15.30 14.90
CA GLY A 66 -11.22 16.44 15.17
C GLY A 66 -9.86 16.04 15.76
N SER A 67 -9.78 14.86 16.38
CA SER A 67 -8.54 14.27 16.92
C SER A 67 -7.68 13.52 15.89
N LEU A 68 -8.24 13.13 14.74
CA LEU A 68 -7.51 12.45 13.67
C LEU A 68 -6.58 13.43 12.95
N VAL A 69 -5.42 12.91 12.58
CA VAL A 69 -4.36 13.65 11.86
C VAL A 69 -4.76 14.05 10.46
N TYR A 70 -5.75 13.35 9.90
CA TYR A 70 -6.14 13.47 8.52
C TYR A 70 -7.65 13.63 8.42
N GLN A 71 -8.07 14.82 8.02
CA GLN A 71 -9.46 15.16 7.76
C GLN A 71 -9.82 15.07 6.28
N PRO A 72 -11.10 14.87 5.91
CA PRO A 72 -11.53 14.86 4.51
C PRO A 72 -11.27 16.18 3.77
N ASP A 73 -11.22 17.29 4.49
CA ASP A 73 -10.94 18.64 4.00
C ASP A 73 -9.52 19.12 4.35
N GLN A 74 -8.61 18.19 4.69
CA GLN A 74 -7.24 18.49 5.09
C GLN A 74 -6.48 19.38 4.08
N PHE A 75 -6.76 19.20 2.79
CA PHE A 75 -6.13 19.96 1.72
C PHE A 75 -7.19 20.67 0.85
N PRO A 76 -6.84 21.82 0.23
CA PRO A 76 -7.77 22.51 -0.66
C PRO A 76 -8.10 21.70 -1.92
N GLY A 77 -9.26 22.01 -2.53
CA GLY A 77 -9.71 21.34 -3.75
C GLY A 77 -10.10 19.88 -3.56
N ALA A 78 -10.42 19.49 -2.32
CA ALA A 78 -10.92 18.17 -1.97
C ALA A 78 -12.17 17.81 -2.77
N ARG A 79 -12.18 16.64 -3.39
CA ARG A 79 -13.33 16.09 -4.12
C ARG A 79 -13.35 14.58 -4.07
N ASP A 80 -14.56 14.04 -4.07
CA ASP A 80 -14.83 12.63 -4.31
C ASP A 80 -15.10 12.43 -5.80
N VAL A 81 -14.26 11.63 -6.44
CA VAL A 81 -14.36 11.31 -7.86
C VAL A 81 -14.99 9.93 -7.98
N GLU A 82 -16.19 9.86 -8.54
CA GLU A 82 -16.86 8.60 -8.84
C GLU A 82 -16.15 7.88 -10.00
N THR A 83 -15.84 6.61 -9.81
CA THR A 83 -15.12 5.78 -10.78
C THR A 83 -15.79 4.41 -10.94
N PRO A 84 -15.46 3.64 -11.99
CA PRO A 84 -15.91 2.25 -12.11
C PRO A 84 -15.52 1.33 -10.95
N TYR A 85 -14.57 1.75 -10.10
CA TYR A 85 -14.02 1.00 -8.98
C TYR A 85 -14.56 1.48 -7.61
N GLY A 86 -15.49 2.43 -7.60
CA GLY A 86 -15.92 3.16 -6.40
C GLY A 86 -15.48 4.62 -6.42
N SER A 87 -15.65 5.34 -5.31
CA SER A 87 -15.21 6.72 -5.17
C SER A 87 -13.75 6.78 -4.77
N MET A 88 -13.00 7.75 -5.30
CA MET A 88 -11.66 8.09 -4.83
C MET A 88 -11.57 9.54 -4.37
N ARG A 89 -10.83 9.77 -3.28
CA ARG A 89 -10.57 11.10 -2.74
C ARG A 89 -9.38 11.74 -3.47
N VAL A 90 -9.59 12.93 -4.01
CA VAL A 90 -8.57 13.72 -4.72
C VAL A 90 -8.52 15.14 -4.13
N TYR A 91 -7.31 15.69 -4.05
CA TYR A 91 -7.03 17.08 -3.68
C TYR A 91 -6.22 17.73 -4.78
N GLU A 92 -6.51 18.99 -5.06
CA GLU A 92 -5.83 19.73 -6.13
C GLU A 92 -5.80 21.22 -5.82
N PHE A 93 -4.59 21.79 -5.74
CA PHE A 93 -4.41 23.17 -5.30
C PHE A 93 -3.08 23.76 -5.75
N GLY A 94 -2.91 25.07 -5.55
CA GLY A 94 -1.80 25.86 -6.11
C GLY A 94 -2.23 26.68 -7.35
N PRO A 95 -1.33 27.49 -7.93
CA PRO A 95 -1.63 28.34 -9.09
C PRO A 95 -2.13 27.51 -10.29
N GLU A 96 -3.17 27.96 -11.01
CA GLU A 96 -3.74 27.20 -12.14
C GLU A 96 -2.77 27.04 -13.32
N ASP A 97 -1.86 27.99 -13.50
CA ASP A 97 -0.77 28.00 -14.47
C ASP A 97 0.54 27.40 -13.94
N GLY A 98 0.54 26.93 -12.69
CA GLY A 98 1.71 26.36 -12.03
C GLY A 98 2.18 25.06 -12.68
N HIS A 99 3.46 24.75 -12.50
CA HIS A 99 4.02 23.47 -12.97
C HIS A 99 3.29 22.31 -12.29
N LYS A 100 2.77 21.38 -13.10
CA LYS A 100 1.94 20.27 -12.63
C LYS A 100 2.78 19.20 -11.93
N VAL A 101 2.45 18.91 -10.68
CA VAL A 101 3.10 17.87 -9.87
C VAL A 101 2.05 16.92 -9.31
N LEU A 102 2.16 15.64 -9.68
CA LEU A 102 1.34 14.56 -9.12
C LEU A 102 2.11 13.87 -7.99
N LEU A 103 1.49 13.75 -6.81
CA LEU A 103 2.08 13.08 -5.66
C LEU A 103 1.36 11.76 -5.35
N ILE A 104 2.13 10.69 -5.17
CA ILE A 104 1.64 9.32 -4.95
C ILE A 104 2.24 8.77 -3.66
N HIS A 105 1.39 8.43 -2.69
CA HIS A 105 1.79 7.99 -1.34
C HIS A 105 2.12 6.48 -1.24
N GLY A 106 2.60 6.06 -0.06
CA GLY A 106 3.01 4.68 0.26
C GLY A 106 1.85 3.69 0.51
N ILE A 107 2.17 2.47 0.97
CA ILE A 107 1.19 1.37 1.06
C ILE A 107 0.23 1.50 2.25
N SER A 108 0.72 1.93 3.40
CA SER A 108 0.03 1.86 4.71
C SER A 108 -0.63 3.16 5.11
N THR A 109 -0.26 4.27 4.48
CA THR A 109 -0.75 5.63 4.81
C THR A 109 -1.68 6.17 3.72
N SER A 110 -2.11 7.42 3.86
CA SER A 110 -2.87 8.17 2.85
C SER A 110 -2.02 9.31 2.29
N CYS A 111 -2.59 10.18 1.43
CA CYS A 111 -1.83 11.29 0.87
C CYS A 111 -1.35 12.33 1.90
N VAL A 112 -1.82 12.24 3.15
CA VAL A 112 -1.44 13.14 4.26
C VAL A 112 0.07 13.18 4.51
N THR A 113 0.77 12.07 4.28
CA THR A 113 2.23 11.96 4.50
C THR A 113 3.02 12.86 3.56
N LEU A 114 2.45 13.23 2.42
CA LEU A 114 3.06 14.11 1.42
C LEU A 114 2.59 15.57 1.57
N GLY A 115 1.82 15.90 2.62
CA GLY A 115 1.23 17.22 2.81
C GLY A 115 2.25 18.34 2.92
N ARG A 116 3.32 18.15 3.72
CA ARG A 116 4.40 19.15 3.85
C ARG A 116 5.10 19.41 2.51
N LEU A 117 5.39 18.34 1.78
CA LEU A 117 5.99 18.43 0.44
C LEU A 117 5.06 19.14 -0.54
N ALA A 118 3.76 18.81 -0.53
CA ALA A 118 2.77 19.46 -1.39
C ALA A 118 2.67 20.97 -1.15
N HIS A 119 2.62 21.42 0.11
CA HIS A 119 2.61 22.84 0.44
C HIS A 119 3.90 23.53 -0.01
N GLY A 120 5.08 22.96 0.28
CA GLY A 120 6.35 23.54 -0.14
C GLY A 120 6.53 23.60 -1.66
N LEU A 121 5.89 22.70 -2.42
CA LEU A 121 5.81 22.77 -3.89
C LEU A 121 4.89 23.89 -4.37
N VAL A 122 3.75 24.09 -3.71
CA VAL A 122 2.82 25.20 -4.01
C VAL A 122 3.49 26.55 -3.76
N ASP A 123 4.27 26.68 -2.69
CA ASP A 123 5.06 27.88 -2.39
C ASP A 123 6.11 28.17 -3.49
N ARG A 124 6.49 27.15 -4.26
CA ARG A 124 7.37 27.24 -5.44
C ARG A 124 6.61 27.42 -6.76
N GLY A 125 5.34 27.78 -6.71
CA GLY A 125 4.51 28.02 -7.88
C GLY A 125 4.07 26.74 -8.61
N CYS A 126 4.10 25.58 -7.96
CA CYS A 126 3.58 24.35 -8.55
C CYS A 126 2.07 24.22 -8.34
N ARG A 127 1.38 23.64 -9.31
CA ARG A 127 0.04 23.08 -9.15
C ARG A 127 0.18 21.63 -8.72
N VAL A 128 -0.32 21.28 -7.54
CA VAL A 128 -0.18 19.93 -7.00
C VAL A 128 -1.49 19.16 -7.06
N MET A 129 -1.40 17.85 -7.30
CA MET A 129 -2.50 16.91 -7.16
C MET A 129 -2.07 15.76 -6.27
N LEU A 130 -2.90 15.45 -5.28
CA LEU A 130 -2.76 14.31 -4.39
C LEU A 130 -4.05 13.51 -4.42
N PHE A 131 -3.95 12.21 -4.16
CA PHE A 131 -5.13 11.37 -4.05
C PHE A 131 -4.84 10.22 -3.10
N ASP A 132 -5.90 9.69 -2.48
CA ASP A 132 -5.79 8.49 -1.67
C ASP A 132 -5.86 7.27 -2.59
N LEU A 133 -4.86 6.41 -2.54
CA LEU A 133 -4.86 5.12 -3.24
C LEU A 133 -6.05 4.27 -2.77
N PHE A 134 -6.63 3.45 -3.66
CA PHE A 134 -7.84 2.69 -3.34
C PHE A 134 -7.72 1.88 -2.04
N GLY A 135 -8.71 1.98 -1.16
CA GLY A 135 -8.71 1.34 0.15
C GLY A 135 -7.87 2.06 1.21
N ARG A 136 -7.34 3.25 0.93
CA ARG A 136 -6.66 4.11 1.89
C ARG A 136 -7.41 5.43 2.02
N GLY A 137 -7.24 6.07 3.17
CA GLY A 137 -7.86 7.35 3.47
C GLY A 137 -9.35 7.37 3.19
N PHE A 138 -9.77 8.27 2.31
CA PHE A 138 -11.18 8.44 1.98
C PHE A 138 -11.54 7.87 0.59
N SER A 139 -10.69 7.00 0.03
CA SER A 139 -10.97 6.26 -1.20
C SER A 139 -11.56 4.89 -0.91
N ASP A 140 -12.59 4.48 -1.66
CA ASP A 140 -13.17 3.15 -1.57
C ASP A 140 -12.12 2.05 -1.87
N GLY A 141 -12.29 0.87 -1.30
CA GLY A 141 -11.46 -0.31 -1.61
C GLY A 141 -12.00 -1.10 -2.79
N VAL A 142 -11.09 -1.69 -3.58
CA VAL A 142 -11.45 -2.54 -4.73
C VAL A 142 -11.31 -4.01 -4.37
N ALA A 143 -12.41 -4.73 -4.22
CA ALA A 143 -12.39 -6.08 -3.66
C ALA A 143 -12.26 -7.20 -4.71
N ASP A 144 -12.52 -6.92 -5.98
CA ASP A 144 -12.55 -7.91 -7.06
C ASP A 144 -11.35 -7.86 -8.01
N LEU A 145 -10.40 -6.95 -7.77
CA LEU A 145 -9.19 -6.79 -8.58
C LEU A 145 -7.90 -6.82 -7.75
N PRO A 146 -6.78 -7.29 -8.33
CA PRO A 146 -5.48 -7.16 -7.70
C PRO A 146 -5.07 -5.68 -7.63
N HIS A 147 -4.51 -5.27 -6.48
CA HIS A 147 -3.94 -3.94 -6.31
C HIS A 147 -2.51 -3.90 -6.89
N ASP A 148 -2.44 -3.96 -8.22
CA ASP A 148 -1.22 -3.95 -9.01
C ASP A 148 -1.01 -2.62 -9.76
N ALA A 149 0.07 -2.54 -10.54
CA ALA A 149 0.39 -1.35 -11.33
C ALA A 149 -0.74 -0.96 -12.32
N ARG A 150 -1.51 -1.92 -12.84
CA ARG A 150 -2.60 -1.64 -13.80
C ARG A 150 -3.75 -0.91 -13.11
N LEU A 151 -4.12 -1.37 -11.91
CA LEU A 151 -5.16 -0.71 -11.11
C LEU A 151 -4.72 0.71 -10.75
N TYR A 152 -3.50 0.89 -10.25
CA TYR A 152 -3.05 2.21 -9.80
C TYR A 152 -2.78 3.19 -10.93
N ILE A 153 -2.32 2.74 -12.10
CA ILE A 153 -2.23 3.61 -13.27
C ILE A 153 -3.62 4.04 -13.73
N SER A 154 -4.60 3.13 -13.71
CA SER A 154 -6.01 3.49 -13.99
C SER A 154 -6.51 4.54 -13.00
N GLN A 155 -6.20 4.37 -11.71
CA GLN A 155 -6.54 5.34 -10.66
C GLN A 155 -5.90 6.72 -10.91
N ILE A 156 -4.63 6.75 -11.29
CA ILE A 156 -3.92 7.99 -11.62
C ILE A 156 -4.61 8.71 -12.79
N LEU A 157 -4.92 7.98 -13.87
CA LEU A 157 -5.57 8.56 -15.04
C LEU A 157 -6.96 9.12 -14.69
N LEU A 158 -7.71 8.44 -13.82
CA LEU A 158 -8.99 8.91 -13.31
C LEU A 158 -8.83 10.18 -12.46
N ALA A 159 -7.81 10.27 -11.61
CA ALA A 159 -7.49 11.48 -10.86
C ALA A 159 -7.19 12.66 -11.78
N LEU A 160 -6.30 12.47 -12.77
CA LEU A 160 -5.93 13.50 -13.74
C LEU A 160 -7.14 13.95 -14.57
N ALA A 161 -7.98 13.02 -15.03
CA ALA A 161 -9.18 13.30 -15.82
C ALA A 161 -10.29 13.99 -15.01
N SER A 162 -10.27 13.87 -13.68
CA SER A 162 -11.25 14.54 -12.81
C SER A 162 -11.00 16.04 -12.62
N SER A 163 -9.84 16.53 -13.05
CA SER A 163 -9.49 17.94 -12.89
C SER A 163 -10.25 18.81 -13.89
N PRO A 164 -10.68 20.02 -13.50
CA PRO A 164 -11.17 21.01 -14.45
C PRO A 164 -10.06 21.59 -15.34
N LEU A 165 -8.78 21.39 -14.97
CA LEU A 165 -7.62 21.86 -15.71
C LEU A 165 -7.03 20.73 -16.59
N PRO A 166 -6.43 21.04 -17.74
CA PRO A 166 -5.85 20.02 -18.61
C PRO A 166 -4.54 19.49 -18.02
N TRP A 167 -4.56 18.35 -17.31
CA TRP A 167 -3.32 17.76 -16.74
C TRP A 167 -2.43 17.05 -17.76
N THR A 168 -2.93 16.83 -18.97
CA THR A 168 -2.24 16.14 -20.06
C THR A 168 -2.23 17.03 -21.31
N GLY A 169 -1.38 16.70 -22.29
CA GLY A 169 -1.36 17.36 -23.59
C GLY A 169 -0.62 18.71 -23.67
N SER A 170 -0.13 19.24 -22.55
CA SER A 170 0.76 20.42 -22.52
C SER A 170 2.21 20.02 -22.31
N ALA A 171 3.14 20.74 -22.94
CA ALA A 171 4.58 20.60 -22.71
C ALA A 171 5.08 21.68 -21.73
N PRO A 172 6.06 21.38 -20.86
CA PRO A 172 6.56 20.04 -20.54
C PRO A 172 5.48 19.23 -19.80
N GLY A 173 5.43 17.90 -19.97
CA GLY A 173 4.47 17.03 -19.27
C GLY A 173 4.54 17.18 -17.74
N LEU A 174 3.70 16.46 -16.98
CA LEU A 174 3.67 16.61 -15.53
C LEU A 174 4.89 15.97 -14.83
N ARG A 175 5.24 16.50 -13.66
CA ARG A 175 6.24 15.95 -12.75
C ARG A 175 5.53 14.95 -11.81
N VAL A 176 6.13 13.79 -11.59
CA VAL A 176 5.54 12.73 -10.74
C VAL A 176 6.46 12.49 -9.56
N VAL A 177 5.92 12.58 -8.35
CA VAL A 177 6.60 12.28 -7.10
C VAL A 177 5.95 11.05 -6.47
N GLY A 178 6.70 9.97 -6.35
CA GLY A 178 6.24 8.72 -5.74
C GLY A 178 7.05 8.38 -4.49
N TYR A 179 6.35 8.16 -3.38
CA TYR A 179 6.93 7.72 -2.11
C TYR A 179 6.67 6.23 -1.84
N SER A 180 7.69 5.46 -1.48
CA SER A 180 7.57 4.03 -1.17
C SER A 180 6.85 3.26 -2.30
N LEU A 181 5.73 2.60 -2.02
CA LEU A 181 4.89 1.96 -3.04
C LEU A 181 4.51 2.93 -4.17
N GLY A 182 4.22 4.20 -3.85
CA GLY A 182 3.95 5.25 -4.82
C GLY A 182 5.11 5.46 -5.80
N GLY A 183 6.36 5.27 -5.35
CA GLY A 183 7.55 5.26 -6.21
C GLY A 183 7.54 4.09 -7.19
N GLY A 184 7.24 2.88 -6.70
CA GLY A 184 7.08 1.70 -7.55
C GLY A 184 5.98 1.89 -8.61
N ILE A 185 4.84 2.47 -8.23
CA ILE A 185 3.75 2.82 -9.17
C ILE A 185 4.21 3.88 -10.18
N ALA A 186 4.93 4.92 -9.72
CA ALA A 186 5.43 6.00 -10.55
C ALA A 186 6.42 5.53 -11.63
N VAL A 187 7.28 4.55 -11.32
CA VAL A 187 8.16 3.90 -12.29
C VAL A 187 7.36 3.27 -13.43
N HIS A 188 6.28 2.54 -13.11
CA HIS A 188 5.41 1.94 -14.14
C HIS A 188 4.69 3.00 -14.98
N LEU A 189 4.17 4.06 -14.36
CA LEU A 189 3.56 5.18 -15.08
C LEU A 189 4.54 5.83 -16.06
N ALA A 190 5.77 6.11 -15.61
CA ALA A 190 6.81 6.74 -16.42
C ALA A 190 7.28 5.86 -17.58
N ASN A 191 7.23 4.53 -17.43
CA ASN A 191 7.56 3.59 -18.51
C ASN A 191 6.42 3.47 -19.54
N ILE A 192 5.17 3.50 -19.11
CA ILE A 192 4.00 3.32 -19.99
C ILE A 192 3.62 4.63 -20.70
N LEU A 193 3.75 5.76 -20.01
CA LEU A 193 3.42 7.09 -20.53
C LEU A 193 4.64 8.03 -20.46
N PRO A 194 5.75 7.73 -21.16
CA PRO A 194 6.99 8.49 -21.04
C PRO A 194 6.84 9.96 -21.44
N HIS A 195 5.95 10.27 -22.39
CA HIS A 195 5.65 11.63 -22.83
C HIS A 195 4.83 12.44 -21.80
N LEU A 196 4.09 11.75 -20.92
CA LEU A 196 3.30 12.39 -19.89
C LEU A 196 4.17 12.84 -18.70
N VAL A 197 5.26 12.11 -18.43
CA VAL A 197 6.10 12.29 -17.24
C VAL A 197 7.40 13.03 -17.60
N SER A 198 7.44 14.34 -17.41
CA SER A 198 8.61 15.17 -17.71
C SER A 198 9.74 15.01 -16.70
N SER A 199 9.40 14.74 -15.44
CA SER A 199 10.33 14.44 -14.34
C SER A 199 9.72 13.37 -13.44
N LEU A 200 10.54 12.38 -13.06
CA LEU A 200 10.17 11.30 -12.16
C LEU A 200 11.01 11.44 -10.89
N VAL A 201 10.35 11.65 -9.75
CA VAL A 201 10.98 11.74 -8.43
C VAL A 201 10.56 10.53 -7.61
N LEU A 202 11.55 9.79 -7.11
CA LEU A 202 11.38 8.56 -6.35
C LEU A 202 11.93 8.77 -4.94
N LEU A 203 11.05 8.72 -3.94
CA LEU A 203 11.39 8.91 -2.52
C LEU A 203 11.29 7.55 -1.80
N ALA A 204 12.42 7.01 -1.34
CA ALA A 204 12.54 5.65 -0.80
C ALA A 204 11.67 4.62 -1.56
N PRO A 205 11.82 4.51 -2.90
CA PRO A 205 10.86 3.80 -3.72
C PRO A 205 10.89 2.29 -3.48
N ALA A 206 9.71 1.66 -3.55
CA ALA A 206 9.62 0.22 -3.66
C ALA A 206 10.00 -0.27 -5.07
N GLY A 207 10.17 -1.60 -5.20
CA GLY A 207 10.37 -2.28 -6.48
C GLY A 207 11.57 -3.22 -6.46
N LEU A 208 12.63 -2.85 -5.74
CA LEU A 208 13.83 -3.68 -5.59
C LEU A 208 13.99 -4.20 -4.15
N ILE A 209 12.92 -4.15 -3.35
CA ILE A 209 12.92 -4.73 -2.00
C ILE A 209 13.13 -6.24 -2.14
N ARG A 210 14.03 -6.79 -1.31
CA ARG A 210 14.31 -8.22 -1.29
C ARG A 210 13.12 -9.03 -0.73
N PRO A 211 12.66 -10.09 -1.42
CA PRO A 211 11.60 -10.98 -0.92
C PRO A 211 11.91 -11.64 0.44
N GLU A 212 13.18 -11.69 0.83
CA GLU A 212 13.68 -12.21 2.11
C GLU A 212 13.33 -11.29 3.27
N THR A 213 13.26 -9.98 3.04
CA THR A 213 12.85 -8.96 4.03
C THR A 213 11.44 -9.23 4.56
N PHE A 214 10.56 -9.77 3.72
CA PHE A 214 9.19 -10.12 4.12
C PHE A 214 9.09 -11.44 4.90
N GLY A 215 10.18 -12.19 5.10
CA GLY A 215 10.23 -13.47 5.84
C GLY A 215 9.53 -14.64 5.14
N ALA A 216 10.12 -15.84 5.18
CA ALA A 216 9.66 -17.01 4.42
C ALA A 216 8.22 -17.44 4.74
N VAL A 217 7.85 -17.44 6.03
CA VAL A 217 6.49 -17.80 6.48
C VAL A 217 5.44 -16.76 6.06
N SER A 218 5.80 -15.48 6.05
CA SER A 218 4.91 -14.42 5.61
C SER A 218 4.71 -14.46 4.09
N ARG A 219 5.79 -14.67 3.32
CA ARG A 219 5.69 -14.97 1.90
C ARG A 219 4.79 -16.18 1.66
N PHE A 220 4.93 -17.25 2.44
CA PHE A 220 4.05 -18.40 2.32
C PHE A 220 2.59 -18.06 2.67
N ILE A 221 2.31 -17.35 3.76
CA ILE A 221 0.93 -17.00 4.16
C ILE A 221 0.26 -16.09 3.12
N PHE A 222 0.98 -15.11 2.59
CA PHE A 222 0.42 -14.19 1.60
C PHE A 222 0.39 -14.76 0.19
N SER A 223 1.37 -15.58 -0.21
CA SER A 223 1.46 -16.10 -1.59
C SER A 223 0.78 -17.45 -1.81
N SER A 224 0.59 -18.27 -0.76
CA SER A 224 0.24 -19.69 -0.96
C SER A 224 -1.26 -19.94 -1.12
N GLY A 225 -2.14 -19.01 -0.71
CA GLY A 225 -3.60 -19.18 -0.80
C GLY A 225 -4.19 -20.33 0.04
N PHE A 226 -3.36 -21.07 0.79
CA PHE A 226 -3.78 -22.19 1.64
C PHE A 226 -4.38 -21.74 2.99
N VAL A 227 -4.08 -20.52 3.42
CA VAL A 227 -4.69 -19.95 4.63
C VAL A 227 -5.97 -19.21 4.25
N PRO A 228 -7.12 -19.49 4.89
CA PRO A 228 -8.35 -18.75 4.63
C PRO A 228 -8.13 -17.23 4.76
N GLU A 229 -8.48 -16.48 3.72
CA GLU A 229 -8.26 -15.02 3.62
C GLU A 229 -8.78 -14.26 4.85
N ARG A 230 -9.89 -14.73 5.44
CA ARG A 230 -10.47 -14.17 6.67
C ARG A 230 -9.53 -14.28 7.88
N LEU A 231 -8.80 -15.38 8.01
CA LEU A 231 -7.85 -15.58 9.11
C LEU A 231 -6.63 -14.69 8.93
N VAL A 232 -6.10 -14.59 7.72
CA VAL A 232 -5.00 -13.67 7.41
C VAL A 232 -5.42 -12.23 7.66
N ALA A 233 -6.62 -11.82 7.22
CA ALA A 233 -7.15 -10.49 7.48
C ALA A 233 -7.30 -10.18 8.98
N VAL A 234 -7.75 -11.13 9.80
CA VAL A 234 -7.83 -10.96 11.26
C VAL A 234 -6.44 -10.81 11.88
N LEU A 235 -5.46 -11.61 11.44
CA LEU A 235 -4.07 -11.50 11.93
C LEU A 235 -3.44 -10.17 11.53
N THR A 236 -3.61 -9.74 10.28
CA THR A 236 -3.14 -8.46 9.75
C THR A 236 -3.77 -7.30 10.51
N ARG A 237 -5.10 -7.29 10.70
CA ARG A 237 -5.81 -6.28 11.50
C ARG A 237 -5.29 -6.24 12.94
N ARG A 238 -5.09 -7.38 13.59
CA ARG A 238 -4.54 -7.43 14.96
C ARG A 238 -3.14 -6.84 15.03
N ARG A 239 -2.29 -7.07 14.02
CA ARG A 239 -0.93 -6.52 13.97
C ARG A 239 -0.93 -5.01 13.73
N LEU A 240 -1.72 -4.52 12.78
CA LEU A 240 -1.87 -3.09 12.49
C LEU A 240 -2.32 -2.28 13.72
N ARG A 241 -3.01 -2.91 14.67
CA ARG A 241 -3.49 -2.28 15.92
C ARG A 241 -2.47 -2.26 17.06
N GLN A 242 -1.36 -3.01 17.00
CA GLN A 242 -0.41 -3.07 18.13
C GLN A 242 0.71 -2.04 18.00
N PRO A 243 1.03 -1.27 19.07
CA PRO A 243 2.26 -0.48 19.13
C PRO A 243 3.49 -1.40 19.08
N ILE A 244 4.48 -1.07 18.26
CA ILE A 244 5.66 -1.89 17.96
C ILE A 244 6.57 -2.12 19.18
N ALA A 245 6.35 -1.42 20.30
CA ALA A 245 7.05 -1.63 21.58
C ALA A 245 7.06 -3.10 22.07
N SER A 246 6.10 -3.95 21.68
CA SER A 246 6.07 -5.38 22.03
C SER A 246 7.05 -6.25 21.21
N SER A 247 7.56 -5.74 20.10
CA SER A 247 8.59 -6.38 19.25
C SER A 247 9.97 -6.39 19.90
N ARG A 248 10.19 -5.51 20.89
CA ARG A 248 11.50 -5.32 21.55
C ARG A 248 11.91 -6.51 22.41
N ARG A 249 10.93 -7.23 22.98
CA ARG A 249 11.19 -8.49 23.71
C ARG A 249 11.40 -9.67 22.74
N GLN A 250 10.81 -9.59 21.55
CA GLN A 250 10.93 -10.63 20.52
C GLN A 250 12.21 -10.49 19.68
N ARG A 251 12.72 -9.30 19.34
CA ARG A 251 13.98 -9.17 18.55
C ARG A 251 15.21 -9.65 19.33
N ARG A 252 15.21 -9.53 20.66
CA ARG A 252 16.26 -10.07 21.54
C ARG A 252 16.13 -11.59 21.78
N ALA A 253 14.94 -12.16 21.55
CA ALA A 253 14.68 -13.60 21.62
C ALA A 253 14.72 -14.30 20.24
N ALA A 254 14.51 -13.57 19.15
CA ALA A 254 14.47 -14.04 17.76
C ALA A 254 15.86 -14.14 17.10
N ALA A 255 16.91 -13.72 17.82
CA ALA A 255 18.25 -14.26 17.58
C ALA A 255 18.32 -15.80 17.78
N ALA A 256 17.21 -16.45 18.20
CA ALA A 256 17.08 -17.90 18.33
C ALA A 256 15.98 -18.55 17.46
N SER A 257 15.24 -17.86 16.57
CA SER A 257 14.39 -18.52 15.54
C SER A 257 13.78 -17.53 14.52
N PRO A 258 13.83 -17.78 13.18
CA PRO A 258 13.55 -16.75 12.16
C PRO A 258 12.09 -16.64 11.65
N ASP A 259 11.17 -17.52 12.05
CA ASP A 259 10.05 -17.88 11.15
C ASP A 259 8.67 -17.22 11.39
N ALA A 260 8.57 -15.99 11.90
CA ALA A 260 7.23 -15.34 12.00
C ALA A 260 7.18 -13.80 11.85
N VAL A 261 8.30 -13.13 11.57
CA VAL A 261 8.42 -11.67 11.80
C VAL A 261 8.23 -10.81 10.53
N GLY A 262 8.40 -11.37 9.34
CA GLY A 262 8.58 -10.53 8.13
C GLY A 262 7.33 -9.85 7.56
N ALA A 263 6.12 -10.36 7.81
CA ALA A 263 4.87 -9.66 7.46
C ALA A 263 4.66 -8.42 8.34
N ALA A 264 4.94 -8.60 9.63
CA ALA A 264 4.74 -7.59 10.65
C ALA A 264 5.79 -6.49 10.56
N ALA A 265 7.00 -6.80 10.09
CA ALA A 265 8.06 -5.83 9.84
C ALA A 265 7.69 -4.85 8.72
N ALA A 266 7.17 -5.32 7.57
CA ALA A 266 6.80 -4.43 6.46
C ALA A 266 5.61 -3.49 6.78
N ILE A 267 4.66 -3.97 7.60
CA ILE A 267 3.52 -3.18 8.10
C ILE A 267 3.96 -2.10 9.10
N ALA A 268 4.87 -2.47 9.99
CA ALA A 268 5.40 -1.62 11.05
C ALA A 268 6.39 -0.59 10.52
N ALA A 269 7.11 -0.93 9.46
CA ALA A 269 8.24 -0.16 9.02
C ALA A 269 7.85 1.12 8.27
N GLU A 270 6.71 1.16 7.56
CA GLU A 270 6.21 2.44 7.02
C GLU A 270 5.67 3.40 8.09
N ALA A 271 5.51 2.90 9.31
CA ALA A 271 5.03 3.65 10.46
C ALA A 271 6.02 3.55 11.63
N SER A 272 7.32 3.37 11.35
CA SER A 272 8.30 3.00 12.37
C SER A 272 8.33 3.92 13.59
N ASP A 273 8.59 3.32 14.74
CA ASP A 273 9.12 4.03 15.90
C ASP A 273 10.55 4.51 15.55
N PRO A 274 10.98 5.69 16.03
CA PRO A 274 12.32 6.22 15.78
C PRO A 274 13.43 5.30 16.33
N PRO A 275 14.69 5.53 15.89
CA PRO A 275 15.83 4.76 16.34
C PRO A 275 16.02 4.77 17.87
N PRO A 276 16.72 3.75 18.44
CA PRO A 276 16.79 3.57 19.88
C PRO A 276 17.48 4.76 20.58
N GLY A 277 16.70 5.54 21.34
CA GLY A 277 17.18 6.72 22.07
C GLY A 277 16.38 7.98 21.77
N GLU A 278 15.63 8.00 20.68
CA GLU A 278 14.76 9.10 20.29
C GLU A 278 13.29 8.73 20.52
N THR A 279 12.50 9.70 20.99
CA THR A 279 11.05 9.55 21.16
C THR A 279 10.36 9.95 19.86
N ALA A 280 9.35 9.18 19.41
CA ALA A 280 8.64 9.45 18.15
C ALA A 280 8.18 10.90 18.11
N SER A 281 8.41 11.58 16.99
CA SER A 281 7.94 12.94 16.86
C SER A 281 6.42 12.98 17.03
N PRO A 282 5.84 14.11 17.49
CA PRO A 282 4.39 14.22 17.63
C PRO A 282 3.63 13.93 16.34
N LEU A 283 4.26 14.07 15.17
CA LEU A 283 3.68 13.78 13.87
C LEU A 283 3.70 12.27 13.54
N GLU A 284 4.83 11.59 13.75
CA GLU A 284 4.95 10.13 13.56
C GLU A 284 3.94 9.36 14.39
N ARG A 285 3.86 9.70 15.69
CA ARG A 285 2.88 9.06 16.61
C ARG A 285 1.45 9.24 16.12
N ARG A 286 1.16 10.41 15.58
CA ARG A 286 -0.14 10.75 15.01
C ARG A 286 -0.42 9.88 13.78
N VAL A 287 0.51 9.77 12.84
CA VAL A 287 0.35 8.94 11.63
C VAL A 287 0.15 7.47 11.99
N LEU A 288 0.90 6.96 12.97
CA LEU A 288 0.71 5.63 13.54
C LEU A 288 -0.73 5.38 14.03
N LEU A 289 -1.28 6.32 14.82
CA LEU A 289 -2.66 6.25 15.29
C LEU A 289 -3.67 6.27 14.13
N TYR A 290 -3.37 7.03 13.09
CA TYR A 290 -4.20 7.08 11.89
C TYR A 290 -4.21 5.75 11.12
N VAL A 291 -3.06 5.07 10.98
CA VAL A 291 -3.00 3.72 10.37
C VAL A 291 -3.80 2.71 11.18
N GLN A 292 -3.69 2.77 12.51
CA GLN A 292 -4.50 1.94 13.43
C GLN A 292 -5.99 2.19 13.22
N TRP A 293 -6.39 3.46 13.14
CA TRP A 293 -7.77 3.85 12.89
C TRP A 293 -8.27 3.33 11.54
N MET A 294 -7.50 3.43 10.46
CA MET A 294 -7.87 2.87 9.15
C MET A 294 -8.08 1.35 9.22
N ALA A 295 -7.21 0.62 9.92
CA ALA A 295 -7.34 -0.82 10.08
C ALA A 295 -8.64 -1.24 10.78
N GLU A 296 -9.18 -0.40 11.65
CA GLU A 296 -10.43 -0.63 12.36
C GLU A 296 -11.65 -0.23 11.55
N HIS A 297 -11.59 0.95 10.93
CA HIS A 297 -12.75 1.70 10.44
C HIS A 297 -12.90 1.74 8.92
N HIS A 298 -11.86 1.41 8.17
CA HIS A 298 -11.90 1.38 6.72
C HIS A 298 -12.07 -0.07 6.21
N ALA A 299 -13.23 -0.38 5.61
CA ALA A 299 -13.54 -1.73 5.13
C ALA A 299 -12.54 -2.23 4.07
N GLY A 300 -12.12 -1.33 3.18
CA GLY A 300 -11.12 -1.56 2.14
C GLY A 300 -9.65 -1.69 2.58
N PHE A 301 -9.25 -1.20 3.76
CA PHE A 301 -7.83 -1.02 4.08
C PHE A 301 -7.04 -2.33 4.18
N VAL A 302 -7.49 -3.25 5.03
CA VAL A 302 -6.79 -4.53 5.20
C VAL A 302 -6.79 -5.36 3.91
N PRO A 303 -7.92 -5.54 3.18
CA PRO A 303 -7.92 -6.23 1.89
C PRO A 303 -7.00 -5.60 0.84
N ALA A 304 -7.02 -4.26 0.72
CA ALA A 304 -6.17 -3.54 -0.23
C ALA A 304 -4.68 -3.70 0.12
N PHE A 305 -4.33 -3.53 1.40
CA PHE A 305 -2.98 -3.74 1.90
C PHE A 305 -2.46 -5.15 1.56
N MET A 306 -3.23 -6.19 1.89
CA MET A 306 -2.84 -7.57 1.61
C MET A 306 -2.74 -7.85 0.10
N SER A 307 -3.62 -7.25 -0.71
CA SER A 307 -3.54 -7.32 -2.17
C SER A 307 -2.26 -6.67 -2.69
N CYS A 308 -1.81 -5.55 -2.12
CA CYS A 308 -0.54 -4.93 -2.47
C CYS A 308 0.67 -5.79 -2.14
N ILE A 309 0.72 -6.41 -0.95
CA ILE A 309 1.82 -7.33 -0.60
C ILE A 309 1.97 -8.46 -1.64
N ARG A 310 0.87 -8.90 -2.24
CA ARG A 310 0.85 -9.95 -3.25
C ARG A 310 1.14 -9.48 -4.67
N HIS A 311 0.63 -8.30 -5.06
CA HIS A 311 0.50 -7.93 -6.47
C HIS A 311 1.08 -6.57 -6.84
N ALA A 312 1.35 -5.71 -5.85
CA ALA A 312 1.91 -4.39 -6.12
C ALA A 312 3.40 -4.49 -6.50
N PRO A 313 3.96 -3.49 -7.20
CA PRO A 313 5.35 -3.48 -7.62
C PRO A 313 6.32 -3.19 -6.45
N LEU A 314 6.32 -4.05 -5.42
CA LEU A 314 7.16 -3.92 -4.23
C LEU A 314 8.54 -4.56 -4.41
N THR A 315 8.60 -5.68 -5.14
CA THR A 315 9.80 -6.51 -5.32
C THR A 315 9.95 -6.92 -6.79
N GLY A 316 11.17 -7.34 -7.16
CA GLY A 316 11.43 -7.94 -8.48
C GLY A 316 11.26 -7.01 -9.68
N GLN A 317 11.33 -5.69 -9.51
CA GLN A 317 11.06 -4.70 -10.57
C GLN A 317 12.30 -4.30 -11.39
N HIS A 318 13.35 -5.14 -11.43
CA HIS A 318 14.63 -4.83 -12.09
C HIS A 318 14.47 -4.41 -13.55
N GLU A 319 13.62 -5.10 -14.32
CA GLU A 319 13.37 -4.75 -15.73
C GLU A 319 12.68 -3.38 -15.88
N SER A 320 11.72 -3.08 -15.01
CA SER A 320 11.04 -1.78 -14.97
C SER A 320 12.00 -0.66 -14.60
N TRP A 321 12.92 -0.90 -13.67
CA TRP A 321 13.98 0.04 -13.29
C TRP A 321 14.99 0.25 -14.42
N ALA A 322 15.41 -0.81 -15.12
CA ALA A 322 16.34 -0.72 -16.24
C ALA A 322 15.82 0.18 -17.38
N LYS A 323 14.50 0.20 -17.60
CA LYS A 323 13.86 1.09 -18.61
C LYS A 323 14.03 2.58 -18.28
N LEU A 324 14.25 2.95 -17.02
CA LEU A 324 14.47 4.33 -16.63
C LEU A 324 15.76 4.92 -17.21
N ALA A 325 16.75 4.10 -17.55
CA ALA A 325 17.94 4.55 -18.28
C ALA A 325 17.59 5.16 -19.65
N GLY A 326 16.45 4.80 -20.24
CA GLY A 326 15.95 5.39 -21.49
C GLY A 326 15.40 6.81 -21.34
N ARG A 327 15.16 7.28 -20.10
CA ARG A 327 14.69 8.65 -19.86
C ARG A 327 15.78 9.67 -20.12
N ARG A 328 15.38 10.92 -20.34
CA ARG A 328 16.30 12.05 -20.50
C ARG A 328 17.20 12.17 -19.26
N ALA A 329 18.51 12.36 -19.45
CA ALA A 329 19.44 12.53 -18.33
C ALA A 329 18.97 13.67 -17.41
N GLY A 330 19.07 13.45 -16.09
CA GLY A 330 18.61 14.39 -15.07
C GLY A 330 17.08 14.45 -14.89
N SER A 331 16.28 13.76 -15.70
CA SER A 331 14.81 13.73 -15.55
C SER A 331 14.30 12.72 -14.52
N THR A 332 15.18 11.89 -13.97
CA THR A 332 14.88 10.97 -12.88
C THR A 332 15.69 11.40 -11.65
N VAL A 333 15.00 11.57 -10.53
CA VAL A 333 15.55 11.93 -9.23
C VAL A 333 15.22 10.80 -8.26
N VAL A 334 16.22 10.28 -7.56
CA VAL A 334 16.07 9.23 -6.55
C VAL A 334 16.64 9.73 -5.24
N MET A 335 15.81 9.73 -4.20
CA MET A 335 16.21 10.10 -2.85
C MET A 335 15.95 8.93 -1.91
N LEU A 336 16.98 8.48 -1.21
CA LEU A 336 16.93 7.46 -0.17
C LEU A 336 17.19 8.10 1.18
N ALA A 337 16.94 7.38 2.28
CA ALA A 337 17.24 7.87 3.62
C ALA A 337 18.29 6.98 4.32
N GLU A 338 19.21 7.61 5.06
CA GLU A 338 20.39 6.96 5.66
C GLU A 338 20.02 5.85 6.65
N ALA A 339 18.96 6.07 7.43
CA ALA A 339 18.52 5.14 8.47
C ALA A 339 17.22 4.42 8.09
N ASP A 340 16.90 4.33 6.79
CA ASP A 340 15.69 3.67 6.29
C ASP A 340 15.72 2.16 6.60
N GLU A 341 14.78 1.75 7.43
CA GLU A 341 14.60 0.41 7.94
C GLU A 341 13.89 -0.56 6.97
N ILE A 342 13.37 -0.05 5.84
CA ILE A 342 12.75 -0.82 4.76
C ILE A 342 13.67 -0.89 3.55
N ILE A 343 14.22 0.25 3.15
CA ILE A 343 15.01 0.47 1.95
C ILE A 343 16.45 0.74 2.36
N ASP A 344 17.25 -0.33 2.48
CA ASP A 344 18.69 -0.20 2.77
C ASP A 344 19.39 0.63 1.70
N ALA A 345 19.82 1.85 2.05
CA ALA A 345 20.28 2.83 1.06
C ALA A 345 21.54 2.37 0.32
N GLU A 346 22.47 1.68 0.99
CA GLU A 346 23.72 1.20 0.39
C GLU A 346 23.44 0.07 -0.60
N GLU A 347 22.64 -0.91 -0.20
CA GLU A 347 22.23 -2.02 -1.05
C GLU A 347 21.40 -1.56 -2.23
N TYR A 348 20.41 -0.69 -1.97
CA TYR A 348 19.55 -0.16 -3.01
C TYR A 348 20.36 0.66 -4.02
N THR A 349 21.32 1.47 -3.56
CA THR A 349 22.24 2.20 -4.45
C THR A 349 23.06 1.23 -5.30
N ARG A 350 23.67 0.21 -4.69
CA ARG A 350 24.50 -0.77 -5.40
C ARG A 350 23.72 -1.51 -6.50
N GLU A 351 22.45 -1.84 -6.26
CA GLU A 351 21.64 -2.61 -7.21
C GLU A 351 20.92 -1.71 -8.24
N ALA A 352 20.37 -0.58 -7.81
CA ALA A 352 19.47 0.22 -8.62
C ALA A 352 20.17 1.27 -9.48
N LEU A 353 21.25 1.87 -8.98
CA LEU A 353 21.98 2.93 -9.68
C LEU A 353 22.54 2.46 -11.05
N PRO A 354 23.12 1.25 -11.17
CA PRO A 354 23.52 0.72 -12.49
C PRO A 354 22.34 0.51 -13.44
N LEU A 355 21.16 0.11 -12.93
CA LEU A 355 19.97 -0.14 -13.76
C LEU A 355 19.47 1.16 -14.42
N VAL A 356 19.54 2.27 -13.71
CA VAL A 356 19.07 3.58 -14.22
C VAL A 356 20.12 4.33 -15.05
N GLY A 357 21.28 3.71 -15.30
CA GLY A 357 22.32 4.23 -16.17
C GLY A 357 23.46 4.97 -15.45
N GLY A 358 23.55 4.89 -14.12
CA GLY A 358 24.64 5.48 -13.33
C GLY A 358 24.39 6.94 -12.91
N GLU A 359 25.34 7.48 -12.13
CA GLU A 359 25.25 8.82 -11.51
C GLU A 359 25.12 9.95 -12.53
N ASP A 360 25.70 9.81 -13.72
CA ASP A 360 25.61 10.82 -14.78
C ASP A 360 24.21 10.93 -15.40
N ARG A 361 23.33 9.95 -15.18
CA ARG A 361 22.00 9.87 -15.80
C ARG A 361 20.88 10.33 -14.87
N VAL A 362 21.06 10.23 -13.57
CA VAL A 362 20.01 10.46 -12.58
C VAL A 362 20.53 11.34 -11.44
N VAL A 363 19.67 12.14 -10.84
CA VAL A 363 20.01 12.79 -9.58
C VAL A 363 19.82 11.76 -8.47
N TRP A 364 20.92 11.30 -7.87
CA TRP A 364 20.90 10.31 -6.79
C TRP A 364 21.33 10.96 -5.48
N THR A 365 20.53 10.83 -4.43
CA THR A 365 20.83 11.47 -3.14
C THR A 365 20.40 10.57 -1.99
N VAL A 366 21.20 10.54 -0.93
CA VAL A 366 20.83 9.94 0.36
C VAL A 366 20.69 11.09 1.35
N LEU A 367 19.55 11.13 2.06
CA LEU A 367 19.19 12.18 3.01
C LEU A 367 19.17 11.62 4.44
N PRO A 368 19.32 12.46 5.47
CA PRO A 368 19.08 12.04 6.85
C PRO A 368 17.63 11.58 7.06
N GLY A 369 17.42 10.70 8.05
CA GLY A 369 16.10 10.21 8.46
C GLY A 369 15.89 8.71 8.23
N GLY A 370 14.73 8.22 8.66
CA GLY A 370 14.26 6.85 8.41
C GLY A 370 13.36 6.78 7.18
N HIS A 371 12.58 5.70 7.06
CA HIS A 371 11.63 5.55 5.95
C HIS A 371 10.57 6.67 5.89
N ASP A 372 10.38 7.37 7.00
CA ASP A 372 9.44 8.47 7.20
C ASP A 372 10.01 9.85 6.80
N PHE A 373 11.20 9.93 6.22
CA PHE A 373 11.90 11.19 5.89
C PHE A 373 11.07 12.18 5.06
N VAL A 374 10.08 11.71 4.30
CA VAL A 374 9.13 12.58 3.56
C VAL A 374 8.30 13.48 4.47
N MET A 375 8.12 13.10 5.74
CA MET A 375 7.40 13.87 6.76
C MET A 375 8.32 14.70 7.64
N THR A 376 9.55 14.23 7.87
CA THR A 376 10.50 14.84 8.81
C THR A 376 11.53 15.75 8.14
N HIS A 377 11.87 15.49 6.87
CA HIS A 377 12.93 16.16 6.09
C HIS A 377 12.41 16.75 4.76
N ALA A 378 11.14 17.20 4.74
CA ALA A 378 10.51 17.76 3.54
C ALA A 378 11.29 18.94 2.92
N GLU A 379 11.89 19.80 3.74
CA GLU A 379 12.71 20.93 3.25
C GLU A 379 13.99 20.48 2.54
N ASP A 380 14.62 19.39 2.99
CA ASP A 380 15.80 18.85 2.33
C ASP A 380 15.44 18.22 0.99
N ILE A 381 14.32 17.50 0.93
CA ILE A 381 13.74 16.99 -0.33
C ILE A 381 13.48 18.14 -1.30
N LEU A 382 12.79 19.19 -0.84
CA LEU A 382 12.48 20.37 -1.64
C LEU A 382 13.75 21.06 -2.17
N ARG A 383 14.81 21.16 -1.37
CA ARG A 383 16.10 21.73 -1.80
C ARG A 383 16.76 20.92 -2.91
N VAL A 384 16.71 19.59 -2.83
CA VAL A 384 17.20 18.71 -3.92
C VAL A 384 16.34 18.92 -5.18
N LEU A 385 15.02 19.04 -5.03
CA LEU A 385 14.13 19.31 -6.16
C LEU A 385 14.37 20.68 -6.80
N ASP A 386 14.64 21.72 -6.02
CA ASP A 386 14.98 23.05 -6.52
C ASP A 386 16.21 22.98 -7.43
N GLY A 387 17.26 22.25 -7.00
CA GLY A 387 18.44 22.01 -7.82
C GLY A 387 18.12 21.20 -9.08
N ALA A 388 17.44 20.06 -8.92
CA ALA A 388 17.14 19.16 -10.02
C ALA A 388 16.23 19.79 -11.09
N TRP A 389 15.25 20.61 -10.70
CA TRP A 389 14.33 21.23 -11.64
C TRP A 389 14.83 22.54 -12.22
N SER A 390 15.67 23.31 -11.53
CA SER A 390 16.28 24.52 -12.09
C SER A 390 17.25 24.23 -13.22
N VAL A 391 17.96 23.09 -13.17
CA VAL A 391 18.86 22.63 -14.26
C VAL A 391 18.07 22.14 -15.48
N ASN A 392 16.79 21.78 -15.29
CA ASN A 392 15.93 21.15 -16.29
C ASN A 392 14.80 22.07 -16.79
N ALA A 393 14.76 23.33 -16.33
CA ALA A 393 13.71 24.31 -16.62
C ALA A 393 13.89 25.00 -17.97
#